data_AF-A0A1X1UIZ3-F1
#
_entry.id   AF-A0A1X1UIZ3-F1
#
_cell.length_a   1.000
_cell.length_b   1.000
_cell.length_c   1.000
_cell.angle_alpha   90.00
_cell.angle_beta   90.00
_cell.angle_gamma   90.00
#
_symmetry.space_group_name_H-M   'P 1'
#
loop_
_entity.id
_entity.type
_entity.pdbx_description
1 polymer ?
#
loop_
_entity_poly.entity_id
_entity_poly.type
_entity_poly.pdbx_seq_one_letter_code
_entity_poly.pdbx_strand_id
1 'polypeptide(L)'
;MAVGTTITAAPAAFADTYCGQASSGAMVYAGNSDTSCEFAMSTAEAYWNHGNGSQPFSVYSQVTGRTYTMTCTDAGSVCQGGNNAVVYLRAG
;
A
#
# COMPACT_ATOMS: atom_id res chain seq x y z
N MET A 1 14.68 13.47 23.36
CA MET A 1 14.95 13.90 21.97
C MET A 1 15.46 12.67 21.23
N ALA A 2 14.61 12.01 20.43
CA ALA A 2 15.01 10.82 19.69
C ALA A 2 15.18 11.21 18.22
N VAL A 3 16.40 10.95 17.75
CA VAL A 3 16.96 11.20 16.43
C VAL A 3 16.06 10.68 15.31
N GLY A 4 15.61 11.60 14.46
CA GLY A 4 15.03 11.27 13.16
C GLY A 4 16.14 10.85 12.21
N THR A 5 16.24 9.56 11.94
CA THR A 5 17.08 9.04 10.86
C THR A 5 16.39 9.35 9.54
N THR A 6 16.82 10.41 8.87
CA THR A 6 16.48 10.67 7.47
C THR A 6 17.16 9.61 6.61
N ILE A 7 16.42 8.59 6.22
CA ILE A 7 16.87 7.64 5.20
C ILE A 7 16.69 8.33 3.85
N THR A 8 17.80 8.62 3.18
CA THR A 8 17.79 9.07 1.79
C THR A 8 17.34 7.90 0.91
N ALA A 9 16.09 7.93 0.44
CA ALA A 9 15.60 6.99 -0.56
C ALA A 9 16.04 7.48 -1.95
N ALA A 10 16.77 6.64 -2.68
CA ALA A 10 17.23 6.90 -4.04
C ALA A 10 16.04 7.10 -5.01
N PRO A 11 16.15 7.97 -6.04
CA PRO A 11 15.06 8.22 -6.97
C PRO A 11 14.89 7.09 -8.01
N ALA A 12 13.70 6.46 -7.95
CA ALA A 12 12.89 5.83 -8.99
C ALA A 12 13.56 4.99 -10.10
N ALA A 13 13.44 3.67 -9.97
CA ALA A 13 13.13 2.77 -11.07
C ALA A 13 11.80 2.06 -10.72
N PHE A 14 10.94 1.85 -11.71
CA PHE A 14 9.61 1.22 -11.59
C PHE A 14 9.71 -0.25 -11.09
N ALA A 15 9.97 -0.42 -9.80
CA ALA A 15 10.10 -1.70 -9.12
C ALA A 15 9.33 -1.60 -7.81
N ASP A 16 8.34 -2.46 -7.68
CA ASP A 16 7.60 -2.70 -6.45
C ASP A 16 8.54 -2.74 -5.22
N THR A 17 8.47 -1.75 -4.34
CA THR A 17 9.27 -1.71 -3.10
C THR A 17 8.62 -2.63 -2.08
N TYR A 18 9.28 -3.73 -1.72
CA TYR A 18 8.74 -4.65 -0.72
C TYR A 18 8.64 -3.97 0.64
N CYS A 19 7.43 -3.95 1.19
CA CYS A 19 7.11 -3.29 2.44
C CYS A 19 6.91 -4.27 3.59
N GLY A 20 6.55 -5.52 3.29
CA GLY A 20 6.33 -6.55 4.30
C GLY A 20 5.28 -7.56 3.88
N GLN A 21 4.82 -8.36 4.84
CA GLN A 21 3.75 -9.32 4.65
C GLN A 21 2.54 -8.89 5.48
N ALA A 22 1.36 -8.82 4.86
CA ALA A 22 0.10 -8.56 5.54
C ALA A 22 -0.32 -9.74 6.43
N SER A 23 -1.23 -9.52 7.37
CA SER A 23 -1.77 -10.57 8.25
C SER A 23 -2.45 -11.72 7.49
N SER A 24 -2.91 -11.46 6.27
CA SER A 24 -3.46 -12.47 5.35
C SER A 24 -2.42 -13.41 4.74
N GLY A 25 -1.12 -13.14 4.92
CA GLY A 25 -0.03 -13.85 4.25
C GLY A 25 0.37 -13.25 2.90
N ALA A 26 -0.32 -12.21 2.42
CA ALA A 26 0.04 -11.54 1.18
C ALA A 26 1.30 -10.68 1.33
N MET A 27 2.22 -10.79 0.38
CA MET A 27 3.39 -9.92 0.26
C MET A 27 2.97 -8.55 -0.29
N VAL A 28 3.34 -7.48 0.41
CA VAL A 28 2.91 -6.12 0.13
C VAL A 28 4.06 -5.32 -0.45
N TYR A 29 3.77 -4.59 -1.52
CA TYR A 29 4.75 -3.73 -2.17
C TYR A 29 4.17 -2.36 -2.53
N ALA A 30 4.97 -1.31 -2.35
CA ALA A 30 4.67 0.03 -2.83
C ALA A 30 5.06 0.17 -4.31
N GLY A 31 4.09 0.52 -5.15
CA GLY A 31 4.25 0.60 -6.60
C GLY A 31 4.75 1.96 -7.12
N ASN A 32 4.77 3.00 -6.29
CA ASN A 32 5.30 4.31 -6.65
C ASN A 32 5.83 5.08 -5.43
N SER A 33 6.51 6.20 -5.72
CA SER A 33 7.10 7.07 -4.69
C SER A 33 6.06 7.78 -3.81
N ASP A 34 4.83 7.96 -4.30
CA ASP A 34 3.73 8.54 -3.53
C ASP A 34 3.13 7.55 -2.51
N THR A 35 3.42 6.25 -2.67
CA THR A 35 2.93 5.18 -1.82
C THR A 35 4.00 4.83 -0.79
N SER A 36 3.81 5.26 0.45
CA SER A 36 4.68 4.86 1.56
C SER A 36 4.39 3.43 2.00
N CYS A 37 5.39 2.73 2.55
CA CYS A 37 5.21 1.35 2.99
C CYS A 37 4.16 1.16 4.09
N GLU A 38 4.06 2.10 5.03
CA GLU A 38 3.01 2.08 6.06
C GLU A 38 1.60 2.19 5.45
N PHE A 39 1.45 2.99 4.39
CA PHE A 39 0.20 3.10 3.64
C PHE A 39 -0.08 1.81 2.87
N ALA A 40 0.91 1.25 2.19
CA ALA A 40 0.77 -0.01 1.46
C ALA A 40 0.31 -1.17 2.36
N MET A 41 0.91 -1.29 3.56
CA MET A 41 0.52 -2.27 4.57
C MET A 41 -0.91 -2.06 5.06
N SER A 42 -1.28 -0.80 5.35
CA SER A 42 -2.65 -0.46 5.75
C SER A 42 -3.66 -0.81 4.66
N THR A 43 -3.31 -0.60 3.39
CA THR A 43 -4.14 -1.00 2.23
C THR A 43 -4.31 -2.49 2.15
N ALA A 44 -3.24 -3.28 2.37
CA ALA A 44 -3.32 -4.73 2.36
C ALA A 44 -4.26 -5.27 3.45
N GLU A 45 -4.17 -4.70 4.66
CA GLU A 45 -5.05 -5.07 5.78
C GLU A 45 -6.50 -4.65 5.51
N ALA A 46 -6.72 -3.43 5.00
CA ALA A 46 -8.05 -2.95 4.64
C ALA A 46 -8.67 -3.77 3.49
N TYR A 47 -7.86 -4.17 2.49
CA TYR A 47 -8.31 -5.05 1.41
C TYR A 47 -8.67 -6.44 1.94
N TRP A 48 -7.94 -6.98 2.91
CA TRP A 48 -8.31 -8.25 3.53
C TRP A 48 -9.63 -8.16 4.32
N ASN A 49 -9.84 -7.07 5.06
CA ASN A 49 -11.04 -6.90 5.88
C ASN A 49 -12.30 -6.49 5.09
N HIS A 50 -12.12 -5.66 4.06
CA HIS A 50 -13.21 -4.99 3.35
C HIS A 50 -13.17 -5.17 1.83
N GLY A 51 -12.02 -5.58 1.30
CA GLY A 51 -11.83 -5.77 -0.13
C GLY A 51 -12.59 -6.99 -0.61
N ASN A 52 -13.28 -6.81 -1.73
CA ASN A 52 -14.05 -7.86 -2.38
C ASN A 52 -13.79 -7.76 -3.88
N GLY A 53 -12.60 -8.20 -4.30
CA GLY A 53 -12.11 -8.05 -5.66
C GLY A 53 -12.04 -6.58 -6.09
N SER A 54 -12.61 -6.27 -7.26
CA SER A 54 -12.60 -4.94 -7.89
C SER A 54 -13.50 -3.89 -7.25
N GLN A 55 -13.99 -4.12 -6.03
CA GLN A 55 -14.80 -3.12 -5.33
C GLN A 55 -13.92 -2.06 -4.65
N PRO A 56 -14.32 -0.77 -4.71
CA PRO A 56 -13.64 0.29 -3.99
C PRO A 56 -13.87 0.15 -2.48
N PHE A 57 -12.82 0.33 -1.69
CA PHE A 57 -12.82 0.30 -0.23
C PHE A 57 -12.05 1.49 0.33
N SER A 58 -12.35 1.85 1.57
CA SER A 58 -11.70 2.97 2.26
C SER A 58 -10.51 2.48 3.07
N VAL A 59 -9.35 3.12 2.88
CA VAL A 59 -8.13 2.89 3.65
C VAL A 59 -7.73 4.17 4.37
N TYR A 60 -7.42 4.08 5.66
CA TYR A 60 -6.89 5.21 6.41
C TYR A 60 -5.37 5.27 6.25
N SER A 61 -4.87 6.42 5.77
CA SER A 61 -3.43 6.70 5.74
C SER A 61 -2.98 7.32 7.05
N GLN A 62 -2.18 6.58 7.82
CA GLN A 62 -1.54 7.13 9.01
C GLN A 62 -0.47 8.18 8.66
N VAL A 63 0.08 8.13 7.44
CA VAL A 63 1.11 9.07 6.97
C VAL A 63 0.55 10.47 6.78
N THR A 64 -0.65 10.58 6.19
CA THR A 64 -1.28 11.89 5.93
C THR A 64 -2.46 12.19 6.86
N GLY A 65 -2.88 11.22 7.67
CA GLY A 65 -4.04 11.33 8.56
C GLY A 65 -5.39 11.36 7.82
N ARG A 66 -5.43 10.89 6.57
CA ARG A 66 -6.59 10.99 5.68
C ARG A 66 -7.05 9.62 5.21
N THR A 67 -8.36 9.47 5.04
CA THR A 67 -8.94 8.28 4.41
C THR A 67 -8.98 8.44 2.90
N TYR A 68 -8.48 7.45 2.19
CA TYR A 68 -8.50 7.37 0.73
C TYR A 68 -9.33 6.18 0.28
N THR A 69 -9.94 6.29 -0.90
CA THR A 69 -10.62 5.17 -1.54
C THR A 69 -9.67 4.47 -2.48
N MET A 70 -9.42 3.19 -2.26
CA MET A 70 -8.63 2.32 -3.13
C MET A 70 -9.50 1.25 -3.76
N THR A 71 -9.11 0.79 -4.94
CA THR A 71 -9.78 -0.27 -5.69
C THR A 71 -8.72 -1.29 -6.08
N CYS A 72 -8.93 -2.57 -5.76
CA CYS A 72 -7.99 -3.62 -6.14
C CYS A 72 -8.47 -4.41 -7.34
N THR A 73 -7.69 -4.40 -8.41
CA THR A 73 -7.92 -5.22 -9.60
C THR A 73 -7.08 -6.50 -9.54
N ASP A 74 -7.19 -7.35 -10.58
CA ASP A 74 -6.38 -8.55 -10.71
C ASP A 74 -6.55 -9.52 -9.52
N ALA A 75 -7.81 -9.80 -9.17
CA ALA A 75 -8.20 -10.60 -8.00
C ALA A 75 -7.68 -10.08 -6.64
N GLY A 76 -7.28 -8.81 -6.57
CA GLY A 76 -6.69 -8.21 -5.38
C GLY A 76 -5.19 -7.97 -5.47
N SER A 77 -4.55 -8.41 -6.56
CA SER A 77 -3.09 -8.31 -6.68
C SER A 77 -2.59 -6.90 -6.93
N VAL A 78 -3.44 -6.02 -7.48
CA VAL A 78 -3.06 -4.64 -7.82
C VAL A 78 -4.08 -3.67 -7.26
N CYS A 79 -3.74 -2.97 -6.18
CA CYS A 79 -4.57 -1.99 -5.52
C CYS A 79 -4.17 -0.57 -5.92
N GLN A 80 -5.11 0.20 -6.49
CA GLN A 80 -4.85 1.56 -6.95
C GLN A 80 -5.95 2.51 -6.49
N GLY A 81 -5.60 3.75 -6.12
CA GLY A 81 -6.60 4.78 -5.81
C GLY A 81 -6.11 5.92 -4.92
N GLY A 82 -7.06 6.70 -4.41
CA GLY A 82 -6.82 7.84 -3.52
C GLY A 82 -6.19 9.04 -4.20
N ASN A 83 -4.89 8.97 -4.44
CA ASN A 83 -4.06 10.04 -4.99
C ASN A 83 -2.98 9.46 -5.92
N ASN A 84 -3.39 8.69 -6.92
CA ASN A 84 -2.47 7.88 -7.74
C ASN A 84 -1.65 6.86 -6.93
N ALA A 85 -2.08 6.47 -5.73
CA ALA A 85 -1.34 5.45 -4.97
C ALA A 85 -1.49 4.09 -5.65
N VAL A 86 -0.39 3.34 -5.73
CA VAL A 86 -0.32 2.01 -6.34
C VAL A 86 0.33 1.07 -5.34
N VAL A 87 -0.37 -0.01 -4.99
CA VAL A 87 0.07 -1.04 -4.06
C VAL A 87 -0.07 -2.38 -4.76
N TYR A 88 0.96 -3.21 -4.70
CA TYR A 88 0.92 -4.58 -5.20
C TYR A 88 0.81 -5.55 -4.04
N LEU A 89 -0.13 -6.47 -4.14
CA LEU A 89 -0.30 -7.59 -3.22
C LEU A 89 0.02 -8.87 -4.00
N ARG A 90 0.94 -9.68 -3.51
CA ARG A 90 1.22 -11.00 -4.10
C ARG A 90 0.85 -12.07 -3.09
N ALA A 91 -0.01 -13.01 -3.48
CA ALA A 91 -0.24 -14.20 -2.68
C ALA A 91 1.08 -15.00 -2.63
N GLY A 92 1.54 -15.31 -1.42
CA GLY A 92 2.69 -16.18 -1.18
C GLY A 92 2.35 -17.66 -1.39
#